data_AF-I0QQ77-F1
#
_entry.id   AF-I0QQ77-F1
#
_cell.length_a   1.000
_cell.length_b   1.000
_cell.length_c   1.000
_cell.angle_alpha   90.00
_cell.angle_beta   90.00
_cell.angle_gamma   90.00
#
_symmetry.space_group_name_H-M   'P 1'
#
loop_
_entity.id
_entity.type
_entity.pdbx_description
1 polymer ?
#
loop_
_entity_poly.entity_id
_entity_poly.type
_entity_poly.pdbx_seq_one_letter_code
_entity_poly.pdbx_strand_id
1 'polypeptide(L)'
;MKRSTLALLVSCGLFSAMSHAAPVQLSSFGNVPADSKVNGFHGTFLYGNTGTVNGFDLPILGYDELDKLNGFQLGVAAGSHIREGMNGAAVGLFNWHGGDDNGVNIGLANQVGNLDGVNVGLYSGTANVTGLNLGLANYTADVTGFNLAGLGNYTTGSVTGLNIAPFNWTQAKTTGTNVSLLNHTGDVTGLNIGAVGNWTEGNVKGANIGIINKIGNVKGLNLSALNWSEDVTGANISAINRTHNVTGLNLAAVNVGWNITGANIGALNYSYDVTGMNLGAINIAHNVKGANIGAINVSVSSSSDFGVINYADSTSFQFGLFNATKDLEGLQIGLINVATNATVPVLPLVNFHRSF
;
A
#
# COMPACT_ATOMS: atom_id res chain seq x y z
N MET A 1 57.03 -51.03 26.44
CA MET A 1 56.26 -50.86 25.18
C MET A 1 54.87 -50.24 25.35
N LYS A 2 54.58 -49.41 26.38
CA LYS A 2 53.20 -48.92 26.65
C LYS A 2 52.98 -47.41 26.47
N ARG A 3 54.03 -46.60 26.28
CA ARG A 3 53.92 -45.14 26.13
C ARG A 3 53.90 -44.66 24.67
N SER A 4 54.55 -45.39 23.75
CA SER A 4 54.56 -45.03 22.32
C SER A 4 53.24 -45.33 21.61
N THR A 5 52.56 -46.42 21.98
CA THR A 5 51.27 -46.81 21.38
C THR A 5 50.15 -45.84 21.76
N LEU A 6 50.17 -45.30 22.98
CA LEU A 6 49.19 -44.31 23.44
C LEU A 6 49.41 -42.95 22.77
N ALA A 7 50.67 -42.52 22.61
CA ALA A 7 51.01 -41.30 21.88
C ALA A 7 50.63 -41.41 20.39
N LEU A 8 50.81 -42.58 19.77
CA LEU A 8 50.40 -42.86 18.39
C LEU A 8 48.87 -42.89 18.23
N LEU A 9 48.14 -43.49 19.19
CA LEU A 9 46.67 -43.49 19.21
C LEU A 9 46.09 -42.10 19.45
N VAL A 10 46.71 -41.30 20.33
CA VAL A 10 46.31 -39.91 20.58
C VAL A 10 46.67 -39.03 19.37
N SER A 11 47.81 -39.23 18.72
CA SER A 11 48.14 -38.50 17.48
C SER A 11 47.23 -38.91 16.33
N CYS A 12 46.93 -40.20 16.15
CA CYS A 12 45.98 -40.67 15.14
C CYS A 12 44.57 -40.17 15.44
N GLY A 13 44.15 -40.13 16.72
CA GLY A 13 42.88 -39.56 17.16
C GLY A 13 42.78 -38.04 16.97
N LEU A 14 43.88 -37.31 17.17
CA LEU A 14 43.98 -35.86 16.94
C LEU A 14 44.02 -35.53 15.44
N PHE A 15 44.68 -36.36 14.62
CA PHE A 15 44.68 -36.21 13.15
C PHE A 15 43.34 -36.63 12.51
N SER A 16 42.66 -37.65 13.04
CA SER A 16 41.31 -38.02 12.59
C SER A 16 40.23 -37.04 13.02
N ALA A 17 40.52 -36.16 13.99
CA ALA A 17 39.62 -35.11 14.46
C ALA A 17 39.80 -33.77 13.71
N MET A 18 40.80 -33.64 12.82
CA MET A 18 40.82 -32.57 11.82
C MET A 18 39.90 -33.02 10.68
N SER A 19 38.62 -32.60 10.74
CA SER A 19 37.73 -32.65 9.58
C SER A 19 38.38 -31.84 8.45
N HIS A 20 39.03 -32.55 7.52
CA HIS A 20 39.64 -31.96 6.35
C HIS A 20 38.53 -31.65 5.36
N ALA A 21 38.32 -30.37 5.03
CA ALA A 21 37.40 -30.01 3.96
C ALA A 21 37.96 -30.50 2.62
N ALA A 22 37.14 -31.17 1.82
CA ALA A 22 37.54 -31.62 0.49
C ALA A 22 37.74 -30.41 -0.43
N PRO A 23 38.83 -30.32 -1.21
CA PRO A 23 39.00 -29.25 -2.19
C PRO A 23 38.10 -29.45 -3.42
N VAL A 24 37.78 -30.70 -3.75
CA VAL A 24 36.91 -31.10 -4.85
C VAL A 24 36.02 -32.24 -4.36
N GLN A 25 34.71 -32.14 -4.60
CA GLN A 25 33.76 -33.22 -4.36
C GLN A 25 32.82 -33.37 -5.55
N LEU A 26 32.61 -34.61 -5.97
CA LEU A 26 31.71 -34.97 -7.07
C LEU A 26 30.63 -35.92 -6.57
N SER A 27 29.39 -35.69 -6.99
CA SER A 27 28.24 -36.42 -6.49
C SER A 27 27.36 -36.92 -7.63
N SER A 28 26.82 -38.14 -7.50
CA SER A 28 25.79 -38.66 -8.42
C SER A 28 24.71 -39.47 -7.71
N PHE A 29 25.10 -40.40 -6.83
CA PHE A 29 24.19 -41.12 -5.93
C PHE A 29 24.81 -41.23 -4.52
N GLY A 30 25.73 -40.31 -4.25
CA GLY A 30 26.68 -40.35 -3.14
C GLY A 30 27.89 -39.51 -3.49
N ASN A 31 28.56 -39.01 -2.45
CA ASN A 31 29.61 -38.01 -2.60
C ASN A 31 30.99 -38.68 -2.61
N VAL A 32 31.87 -38.20 -3.50
CA VAL A 32 33.27 -38.61 -3.55
C VAL A 32 34.17 -37.36 -3.56
N PRO A 33 34.98 -37.13 -2.51
CA PRO A 33 35.03 -37.87 -1.25
C PRO A 33 33.77 -37.64 -0.38
N ALA A 34 33.59 -38.41 0.69
CA ALA A 34 32.36 -38.39 1.51
C ALA A 34 32.31 -37.25 2.55
N ASP A 35 33.23 -36.28 2.49
CA ASP A 35 33.31 -35.16 3.43
C ASP A 35 32.05 -34.28 3.38
N SER A 36 31.60 -33.79 4.54
CA SER A 36 30.44 -32.89 4.61
C SER A 36 30.79 -31.42 4.33
N LYS A 37 32.08 -31.10 4.21
CA LYS A 37 32.56 -29.74 3.95
C LYS A 37 33.46 -29.71 2.73
N VAL A 38 33.16 -28.82 1.81
CA VAL A 38 33.93 -28.58 0.58
C VAL A 38 34.50 -27.16 0.62
N ASN A 39 35.79 -27.02 0.37
CA ASN A 39 36.47 -25.72 0.25
C ASN A 39 37.11 -25.63 -1.15
N GLY A 40 36.29 -25.40 -2.16
CA GLY A 40 36.72 -25.40 -3.56
C GLY A 40 35.56 -25.68 -4.51
N PHE A 41 35.56 -26.84 -5.14
CA PHE A 41 34.58 -27.22 -6.16
C PHE A 41 33.67 -28.36 -5.69
N HIS A 42 32.35 -28.15 -5.77
CA HIS A 42 31.36 -29.21 -5.67
C HIS A 42 30.62 -29.34 -7.01
N GLY A 43 30.43 -30.58 -7.46
CA GLY A 43 29.74 -30.84 -8.72
C GLY A 43 28.81 -32.03 -8.60
N THR A 44 27.53 -31.82 -8.91
CA THR A 44 26.50 -32.86 -8.82
C THR A 44 26.01 -33.23 -10.21
N PHE A 45 26.11 -34.50 -10.58
CA PHE A 45 25.59 -35.00 -11.85
C PHE A 45 24.10 -35.37 -11.76
N LEU A 46 23.69 -36.20 -10.79
CA LEU A 46 22.29 -36.67 -10.63
C LEU A 46 21.70 -36.36 -9.24
N TYR A 47 22.41 -36.68 -8.16
CA TYR A 47 22.03 -36.35 -6.79
C TYR A 47 23.26 -36.22 -5.90
N GLY A 48 23.25 -35.23 -5.03
CA GLY A 48 24.27 -34.96 -4.02
C GLY A 48 23.62 -34.45 -2.74
N ASN A 49 24.19 -34.81 -1.60
CA ASN A 49 23.79 -34.25 -0.31
C ASN A 49 25.03 -33.91 0.49
N THR A 50 25.33 -32.62 0.59
CA THR A 50 26.57 -32.08 1.14
C THR A 50 26.22 -31.07 2.23
N GLY A 51 27.09 -30.93 3.23
CA GLY A 51 26.89 -29.94 4.28
C GLY A 51 27.20 -28.53 3.75
N THR A 52 28.43 -28.06 3.98
CA THR A 52 28.83 -26.70 3.59
C THR A 52 29.76 -26.69 2.39
N VAL A 53 29.43 -25.90 1.38
CA VAL A 53 30.32 -25.61 0.25
C VAL A 53 30.81 -24.16 0.36
N ASN A 54 32.13 -23.99 0.48
CA ASN A 54 32.82 -22.70 0.40
C ASN A 54 33.56 -22.63 -0.94
N GLY A 55 32.93 -22.07 -1.97
CA GLY A 55 33.51 -22.00 -3.31
C GLY A 55 32.47 -22.07 -4.43
N PHE A 56 32.66 -22.97 -5.38
CA PHE A 56 31.82 -23.09 -6.57
C PHE A 56 31.02 -24.40 -6.55
N ASP A 57 29.72 -24.28 -6.75
CA ASP A 57 28.78 -25.40 -6.85
C ASP A 57 28.18 -25.50 -8.27
N LEU A 58 28.17 -26.71 -8.84
CA LEU A 58 27.71 -26.99 -10.19
C LEU A 58 26.78 -28.21 -10.23
N PRO A 59 25.46 -28.02 -10.01
CA PRO A 59 24.45 -29.02 -10.32
C PRO A 59 24.25 -29.08 -11.85
N ILE A 60 24.67 -30.19 -12.47
CA ILE A 60 24.66 -30.36 -13.92
C ILE A 60 23.28 -30.86 -14.38
N LEU A 61 22.89 -32.09 -14.02
CA LEU A 61 21.62 -32.73 -14.43
C LEU A 61 20.78 -33.21 -13.22
N GLY A 62 21.17 -32.81 -12.00
CA GLY A 62 20.74 -33.46 -10.77
C GLY A 62 20.29 -32.51 -9.67
N TYR A 63 19.48 -33.03 -8.76
CA TYR A 63 19.01 -32.30 -7.57
C TYR A 63 20.14 -32.27 -6.53
N ASP A 64 20.60 -31.07 -6.18
CA ASP A 64 21.65 -30.89 -5.19
C ASP A 64 21.08 -30.37 -3.87
N GLU A 65 21.48 -31.02 -2.78
CA GLU A 65 21.09 -30.67 -1.42
C GLU A 65 22.30 -30.18 -0.62
N LEU A 66 22.27 -28.92 -0.21
CA LEU A 66 23.30 -28.29 0.60
C LEU A 66 22.73 -27.83 1.93
N ASP A 67 23.51 -27.90 3.02
CA ASP A 67 23.17 -27.15 4.23
C ASP A 67 23.42 -25.66 3.99
N LYS A 68 24.63 -25.32 3.52
CA LYS A 68 25.05 -23.91 3.35
C LYS A 68 25.99 -23.72 2.18
N LEU A 69 25.76 -22.65 1.43
CA LEU A 69 26.65 -22.21 0.35
C LEU A 69 27.29 -20.87 0.69
N ASN A 70 28.62 -20.80 0.69
CA ASN A 70 29.37 -19.54 0.73
C ASN A 70 30.15 -19.43 -0.58
N GLY A 71 29.55 -18.84 -1.61
CA GLY A 71 30.17 -18.72 -2.92
C GLY A 71 29.18 -18.63 -4.08
N PHE A 72 29.48 -19.31 -5.18
CA PHE A 72 28.71 -19.19 -6.42
C PHE A 72 28.17 -20.55 -6.88
N GLN A 73 26.88 -20.60 -7.17
CA GLN A 73 26.22 -21.76 -7.74
C GLN A 73 25.69 -21.46 -9.14
N LEU A 74 25.95 -22.39 -10.07
CA LEU A 74 25.40 -22.37 -11.42
C LEU A 74 24.64 -23.67 -11.73
N GLY A 75 23.33 -23.72 -11.44
CA GLY A 75 22.45 -24.83 -11.78
C GLY A 75 22.03 -24.82 -13.25
N VAL A 76 22.64 -25.68 -14.08
CA VAL A 76 22.46 -25.61 -15.55
C VAL A 76 21.14 -26.26 -16.00
N ALA A 77 20.76 -27.42 -15.44
CA ALA A 77 19.56 -28.14 -15.85
C ALA A 77 18.65 -28.61 -14.70
N ALA A 78 19.04 -28.37 -13.45
CA ALA A 78 18.33 -28.84 -12.27
C ALA A 78 18.21 -27.74 -11.20
N GLY A 79 17.32 -27.96 -10.25
CA GLY A 79 17.15 -27.07 -9.09
C GLY A 79 18.12 -27.39 -7.97
N SER A 80 18.41 -26.40 -7.12
CA SER A 80 19.16 -26.57 -5.88
C SER A 80 18.27 -26.41 -4.67
N HIS A 81 18.62 -27.15 -3.61
CA HIS A 81 18.03 -26.97 -2.31
C HIS A 81 19.11 -26.66 -1.27
N ILE A 82 19.10 -25.43 -0.75
CA ILE A 82 20.04 -24.97 0.29
C ILE A 82 19.24 -24.76 1.58
N ARG A 83 19.52 -25.52 2.64
CA ARG A 83 18.64 -25.57 3.82
C ARG A 83 18.80 -24.40 4.78
N GLU A 84 20.03 -23.97 5.01
CA GLU A 84 20.40 -22.95 6.01
C GLU A 84 20.78 -21.59 5.39
N GLY A 85 20.68 -21.48 4.07
CA GLY A 85 20.88 -20.25 3.31
C GLY A 85 22.23 -20.12 2.62
N MET A 86 22.38 -19.02 1.89
CA MET A 86 23.53 -18.74 1.02
C MET A 86 24.19 -17.41 1.37
N ASN A 87 25.52 -17.34 1.34
CA ASN A 87 26.26 -16.08 1.20
C ASN A 87 26.95 -16.05 -0.17
N GLY A 88 26.37 -15.36 -1.15
CA GLY A 88 26.93 -15.28 -2.49
C GLY A 88 25.88 -15.20 -3.59
N ALA A 89 25.99 -16.02 -4.63
CA ALA A 89 25.07 -15.97 -5.76
C ALA A 89 24.67 -17.36 -6.26
N ALA A 90 23.39 -17.52 -6.59
CA ALA A 90 22.84 -18.72 -7.20
C ALA A 90 22.10 -18.35 -8.48
N VAL A 91 22.49 -19.02 -9.57
CA VAL A 91 21.80 -18.94 -10.86
C VAL A 91 21.33 -20.35 -11.20
N GLY A 92 20.03 -20.56 -11.30
CA GLY A 92 19.45 -21.90 -11.51
C GLY A 92 18.05 -21.84 -12.11
N LEU A 93 17.51 -22.96 -12.58
CA LEU A 93 16.10 -22.98 -13.01
C LEU A 93 15.16 -22.83 -11.81
N PHE A 94 15.46 -23.54 -10.72
CA PHE A 94 14.68 -23.57 -9.49
C PHE A 94 15.62 -23.39 -8.29
N ASN A 95 15.48 -22.31 -7.54
CA ASN A 95 16.27 -22.06 -6.33
C ASN A 95 15.36 -22.28 -5.10
N TRP A 96 15.59 -23.34 -4.34
CA TRP A 96 14.85 -23.65 -3.11
C TRP A 96 15.73 -23.42 -1.88
N HIS A 97 15.76 -22.21 -1.36
CA HIS A 97 16.63 -21.87 -0.24
C HIS A 97 15.83 -21.62 1.04
N GLY A 98 16.12 -22.39 2.08
CA GLY A 98 15.71 -22.09 3.45
C GLY A 98 16.70 -21.13 4.12
N GLY A 99 16.38 -20.68 5.32
CA GLY A 99 17.27 -19.82 6.11
C GLY A 99 17.44 -18.42 5.52
N ASP A 100 18.67 -17.91 5.61
CA ASP A 100 19.04 -16.53 5.24
C ASP A 100 19.98 -16.52 4.02
N ASP A 101 19.49 -15.94 2.93
CA ASP A 101 20.26 -15.67 1.73
C ASP A 101 20.77 -14.23 1.72
N ASN A 102 22.09 -14.07 1.82
CA ASN A 102 22.78 -12.81 1.57
C ASN A 102 23.41 -12.84 0.18
N GLY A 103 22.78 -12.14 -0.76
CA GLY A 103 23.32 -11.95 -2.11
C GLY A 103 22.28 -12.08 -3.23
N VAL A 104 22.59 -12.86 -4.27
CA VAL A 104 21.83 -12.82 -5.53
C VAL A 104 21.24 -14.18 -5.90
N ASN A 105 19.92 -14.23 -6.08
CA ASN A 105 19.19 -15.39 -6.57
C ASN A 105 18.57 -15.09 -7.94
N ILE A 106 18.92 -15.87 -8.96
CA ILE A 106 18.35 -15.74 -10.30
C ILE A 106 17.81 -17.10 -10.74
N GLY A 107 16.55 -17.14 -11.16
CA GLY A 107 15.97 -18.36 -11.71
C GLY A 107 14.60 -18.22 -12.33
N LEU A 108 14.03 -19.31 -12.82
CA LEU A 108 12.64 -19.28 -13.30
C LEU A 108 11.67 -19.22 -12.12
N ALA A 109 11.96 -19.98 -11.07
CA ALA A 109 11.24 -19.93 -9.81
C ALA A 109 12.23 -19.91 -8.65
N ASN A 110 12.11 -18.89 -7.80
CA ASN A 110 12.88 -18.77 -6.57
C ASN A 110 11.92 -18.92 -5.41
N GLN A 111 12.23 -19.83 -4.50
CA GLN A 111 11.50 -20.01 -3.25
C GLN A 111 12.52 -19.92 -2.12
N VAL A 112 12.59 -18.74 -1.50
CA VAL A 112 13.67 -18.32 -0.60
C VAL A 112 13.08 -18.01 0.78
N GLY A 113 13.83 -18.27 1.85
CA GLY A 113 13.50 -17.85 3.20
C GLY A 113 13.60 -16.33 3.34
N ASN A 114 14.58 -15.87 4.10
CA ASN A 114 14.91 -14.46 4.21
C ASN A 114 15.97 -14.12 3.18
N LEU A 115 15.79 -13.02 2.47
CA LEU A 115 16.72 -12.51 1.48
C LEU A 115 17.20 -11.13 1.92
N ASP A 116 18.51 -10.96 2.02
CA ASP A 116 19.19 -9.67 1.99
C ASP A 116 19.96 -9.57 0.67
N GLY A 117 19.40 -8.87 -0.32
CA GLY A 117 20.02 -8.73 -1.64
C GLY A 117 19.02 -8.67 -2.79
N VAL A 118 19.28 -9.46 -3.84
CA VAL A 118 18.57 -9.38 -5.13
C VAL A 118 17.99 -10.73 -5.50
N ASN A 119 16.70 -10.75 -5.79
CA ASN A 119 16.00 -11.92 -6.31
C ASN A 119 15.33 -11.59 -7.64
N VAL A 120 15.59 -12.41 -8.66
CA VAL A 120 15.06 -12.25 -10.02
C VAL A 120 14.50 -13.57 -10.51
N GLY A 121 13.21 -13.61 -10.85
CA GLY A 121 12.65 -14.78 -11.53
C GLY A 121 11.24 -14.63 -12.04
N LEU A 122 10.73 -15.58 -12.84
CA LEU A 122 9.32 -15.51 -13.29
C LEU A 122 8.38 -15.60 -12.09
N TYR A 123 8.68 -16.50 -11.16
CA TYR A 123 8.03 -16.61 -9.87
C TYR A 123 9.02 -16.37 -8.73
N SER A 124 8.63 -15.54 -7.76
CA SER A 124 9.39 -15.28 -6.54
C SER A 124 8.53 -15.56 -5.31
N GLY A 125 8.73 -16.69 -4.63
CA GLY A 125 8.16 -16.99 -3.32
C GLY A 125 9.16 -16.75 -2.19
N THR A 126 9.26 -15.54 -1.65
CA THR A 126 10.27 -15.20 -0.63
C THR A 126 9.62 -14.83 0.69
N ALA A 127 10.02 -15.40 1.83
CA ALA A 127 9.42 -15.04 3.11
C ALA A 127 9.66 -13.55 3.41
N ASN A 128 10.92 -13.12 3.53
CA ASN A 128 11.25 -11.72 3.79
C ASN A 128 12.26 -11.22 2.77
N VAL A 129 12.02 -10.06 2.18
CA VAL A 129 12.95 -9.40 1.25
C VAL A 129 13.47 -8.12 1.88
N THR A 130 14.78 -8.00 2.00
CA THR A 130 15.50 -6.74 2.18
C THR A 130 16.33 -6.50 0.93
N GLY A 131 15.94 -5.56 0.07
CA GLY A 131 16.62 -5.29 -1.21
C GLY A 131 15.68 -5.29 -2.41
N LEU A 132 16.05 -6.01 -3.48
CA LEU A 132 15.33 -6.00 -4.76
C LEU A 132 14.67 -7.35 -5.03
N ASN A 133 13.37 -7.33 -5.32
CA ASN A 133 12.62 -8.50 -5.76
C ASN A 133 11.92 -8.22 -7.09
N LEU A 134 12.33 -8.94 -8.12
CA LEU A 134 11.89 -8.73 -9.51
C LEU A 134 11.29 -10.01 -10.07
N GLY A 135 10.08 -9.94 -10.63
CA GLY A 135 9.53 -11.08 -11.33
C GLY A 135 8.32 -10.85 -12.23
N LEU A 136 7.67 -11.93 -12.67
CA LEU A 136 6.32 -11.84 -13.26
C LEU A 136 5.28 -11.91 -12.15
N ALA A 137 5.48 -12.77 -11.16
CA ALA A 137 4.63 -12.87 -9.97
C ALA A 137 5.50 -13.00 -8.72
N ASN A 138 5.29 -12.09 -7.77
CA ASN A 138 6.00 -12.08 -6.50
C ASN A 138 5.02 -12.42 -5.37
N TYR A 139 5.34 -13.42 -4.57
CA TYR A 139 4.64 -13.80 -3.35
C TYR A 139 5.60 -13.62 -2.18
N THR A 140 5.33 -12.64 -1.31
CA THR A 140 6.22 -12.31 -0.19
C THR A 140 5.48 -12.18 1.15
N ALA A 141 6.16 -12.40 2.27
CA ALA A 141 5.60 -12.02 3.57
C ALA A 141 5.87 -10.54 3.84
N ASP A 142 7.13 -10.15 3.95
CA ASP A 142 7.51 -8.73 4.11
C ASP A 142 8.51 -8.29 3.04
N VAL A 143 8.43 -7.02 2.65
CA VAL A 143 9.41 -6.40 1.75
C VAL A 143 9.90 -5.09 2.33
N THR A 144 11.22 -4.93 2.40
CA THR A 144 11.94 -3.69 2.69
C THR A 144 12.84 -3.37 1.50
N GLY A 145 12.39 -2.50 0.60
CA GLY A 145 13.14 -2.17 -0.63
C GLY A 145 12.24 -2.02 -1.86
N PHE A 146 12.59 -2.72 -2.95
CA PHE A 146 11.90 -2.61 -4.24
C PHE A 146 11.27 -3.96 -4.61
N ASN A 147 9.96 -3.95 -4.83
CA ASN A 147 9.20 -5.11 -5.29
C ASN A 147 8.56 -4.78 -6.64
N LEU A 148 8.97 -5.46 -7.71
CA LEU A 148 8.45 -5.26 -9.05
C LEU A 148 7.99 -6.58 -9.65
N ALA A 149 6.74 -6.60 -10.12
CA ALA A 149 6.19 -7.75 -10.82
C ALA A 149 5.51 -7.36 -12.14
N GLY A 150 5.69 -8.18 -13.17
CA GLY A 150 5.06 -8.02 -14.48
C GLY A 150 3.55 -8.29 -14.49
N LEU A 151 3.04 -9.11 -13.56
CA LEU A 151 1.62 -9.41 -13.38
C LEU A 151 1.14 -8.92 -12.01
N GLY A 152 1.77 -9.37 -10.92
CA GLY A 152 1.32 -8.97 -9.60
C GLY A 152 2.26 -9.26 -8.45
N ASN A 153 2.17 -8.39 -7.45
CA ASN A 153 2.79 -8.56 -6.14
C ASN A 153 1.71 -8.94 -5.13
N TYR A 154 1.89 -10.07 -4.45
CA TYR A 154 1.08 -10.51 -3.33
C TYR A 154 1.94 -10.56 -2.07
N THR A 155 1.63 -9.68 -1.11
CA THR A 155 2.39 -9.53 0.14
C THR A 155 1.46 -9.81 1.33
N THR A 156 1.74 -10.86 2.10
CA THR A 156 0.91 -11.23 3.26
C THR A 156 1.14 -10.35 4.49
N GLY A 157 2.31 -9.73 4.58
CA GLY A 157 2.69 -8.75 5.60
C GLY A 157 2.72 -7.35 5.03
N SER A 158 3.85 -6.66 5.22
CA SER A 158 4.02 -5.24 4.92
C SER A 158 5.02 -4.99 3.79
N VAL A 159 4.83 -3.86 3.10
CA VAL A 159 5.84 -3.32 2.20
C VAL A 159 6.37 -2.00 2.75
N THR A 160 7.69 -1.88 2.87
CA THR A 160 8.41 -0.65 3.19
C THR A 160 9.32 -0.30 2.01
N GLY A 161 8.90 0.64 1.15
CA GLY A 161 9.63 1.01 -0.06
C GLY A 161 8.74 1.16 -1.28
N LEU A 162 9.15 0.59 -2.42
CA LEU A 162 8.44 0.71 -3.70
C LEU A 162 7.79 -0.62 -4.08
N ASN A 163 6.51 -0.62 -4.43
CA ASN A 163 5.76 -1.78 -4.87
C ASN A 163 5.09 -1.49 -6.23
N ILE A 164 5.52 -2.16 -7.28
CA ILE A 164 5.10 -1.85 -8.65
C ILE A 164 4.64 -3.13 -9.35
N ALA A 165 3.39 -3.17 -9.80
CA ALA A 165 2.87 -4.20 -10.69
C ALA A 165 1.49 -3.79 -11.22
N PRO A 166 0.96 -4.41 -12.28
CA PRO A 166 -0.44 -4.22 -12.65
C PRO A 166 -1.42 -4.47 -11.49
N PHE A 167 -1.17 -5.52 -10.69
CA PHE A 167 -1.96 -5.85 -9.50
C PHE A 167 -1.07 -5.92 -8.25
N ASN A 168 -1.31 -5.04 -7.28
CA ASN A 168 -0.67 -5.09 -5.98
C ASN A 168 -1.69 -5.48 -4.90
N TRP A 169 -1.34 -6.45 -4.06
CA TRP A 169 -2.13 -6.85 -2.89
C TRP A 169 -1.23 -6.93 -1.66
N THR A 170 -1.48 -6.11 -0.63
CA THR A 170 -0.69 -6.08 0.61
C THR A 170 -1.60 -6.16 1.82
N GLN A 171 -1.63 -7.30 2.53
CA GLN A 171 -2.65 -7.50 3.57
C GLN A 171 -2.49 -6.53 4.77
N ALA A 172 -1.26 -6.22 5.19
CA ALA A 172 -1.05 -5.39 6.37
C ALA A 172 -0.95 -3.89 6.04
N LYS A 173 0.20 -3.43 5.56
CA LYS A 173 0.40 -2.00 5.26
C LYS A 173 1.50 -1.76 4.25
N THR A 174 1.40 -0.63 3.56
CA THR A 174 2.47 -0.08 2.73
C THR A 174 3.00 1.21 3.36
N THR A 175 4.30 1.27 3.64
CA THR A 175 5.02 2.51 3.96
C THR A 175 5.96 2.87 2.81
N GLY A 176 5.55 3.78 1.93
CA GLY A 176 6.31 4.11 0.73
C GLY A 176 5.42 4.41 -0.47
N THR A 177 5.76 3.87 -1.64
CA THR A 177 5.01 4.13 -2.89
C THR A 177 4.51 2.85 -3.54
N ASN A 178 3.21 2.79 -3.79
CA ASN A 178 2.57 1.79 -4.64
C ASN A 178 2.26 2.41 -6.02
N VAL A 179 2.59 1.70 -7.09
CA VAL A 179 2.20 2.05 -8.46
C VAL A 179 1.61 0.83 -9.15
N SER A 180 0.32 0.88 -9.46
CA SER A 180 -0.39 -0.22 -10.11
C SER A 180 -1.56 0.22 -10.97
N LEU A 181 -2.20 -0.73 -11.67
CA LEU A 181 -3.53 -0.52 -12.21
C LEU A 181 -4.56 -0.66 -11.09
N LEU A 182 -4.44 -1.73 -10.30
CA LEU A 182 -5.30 -2.02 -9.16
C LEU A 182 -4.43 -2.27 -7.93
N ASN A 183 -4.73 -1.55 -6.85
CA ASN A 183 -4.03 -1.68 -5.58
C ASN A 183 -5.00 -2.08 -4.46
N HIS A 184 -4.66 -3.09 -3.68
CA HIS A 184 -5.24 -3.37 -2.36
C HIS A 184 -4.16 -3.29 -1.29
N THR A 185 -4.46 -2.61 -0.19
CA THR A 185 -3.56 -2.53 0.98
C THR A 185 -4.35 -2.31 2.26
N GLY A 186 -3.91 -2.83 3.40
CA GLY A 186 -4.56 -2.55 4.70
C GLY A 186 -4.45 -1.07 5.08
N ASP A 187 -3.24 -0.60 5.41
CA ASP A 187 -2.94 0.83 5.58
C ASP A 187 -1.94 1.34 4.53
N VAL A 188 -1.90 2.66 4.32
CA VAL A 188 -0.86 3.35 3.53
C VAL A 188 -0.26 4.51 4.32
N THR A 189 1.06 4.58 4.39
CA THR A 189 1.79 5.82 4.70
C THR A 189 2.69 6.16 3.53
N GLY A 190 2.32 7.18 2.73
CA GLY A 190 3.06 7.58 1.54
C GLY A 190 2.17 7.82 0.32
N LEU A 191 2.58 7.31 -0.84
CA LEU A 191 1.94 7.59 -2.12
C LEU A 191 1.33 6.32 -2.71
N ASN A 192 0.06 6.36 -3.08
CA ASN A 192 -0.64 5.22 -3.64
C ASN A 192 -1.27 5.61 -4.99
N ILE A 193 -0.71 5.10 -6.09
CA ILE A 193 -1.22 5.30 -7.45
C ILE A 193 -1.83 3.98 -7.94
N GLY A 194 -3.13 4.02 -8.23
CA GLY A 194 -3.89 2.94 -8.84
C GLY A 194 -4.58 3.49 -10.06
N ALA A 195 -4.05 3.24 -11.26
CA ALA A 195 -4.55 3.85 -12.49
C ALA A 195 -6.05 3.59 -12.72
N VAL A 196 -6.55 2.44 -12.25
CA VAL A 196 -7.98 2.11 -12.25
C VAL A 196 -8.57 2.24 -10.86
N GLY A 197 -7.92 1.68 -9.84
CA GLY A 197 -8.52 1.63 -8.52
C GLY A 197 -7.55 1.42 -7.36
N ASN A 198 -7.84 2.11 -6.26
CA ASN A 198 -7.20 1.92 -4.97
C ASN A 198 -8.25 1.48 -3.94
N TRP A 199 -8.01 0.34 -3.32
CA TRP A 199 -8.75 -0.14 -2.15
C TRP A 199 -7.85 -0.12 -0.92
N THR A 200 -8.21 0.66 0.09
CA THR A 200 -7.51 0.71 1.36
C THR A 200 -8.49 0.48 2.50
N GLU A 201 -8.35 -0.63 3.21
CA GLU A 201 -9.32 -1.02 4.25
C GLU A 201 -9.22 -0.13 5.50
N GLY A 202 -8.00 0.29 5.83
CA GLY A 202 -7.70 1.16 6.96
C GLY A 202 -7.47 2.61 6.53
N ASN A 203 -6.31 3.14 6.89
CA ASN A 203 -5.99 4.56 6.81
C ASN A 203 -4.94 4.84 5.74
N VAL A 204 -5.12 5.95 5.03
CA VAL A 204 -4.12 6.54 4.15
C VAL A 204 -3.57 7.80 4.80
N LYS A 205 -2.27 7.84 5.10
CA LYS A 205 -1.53 9.04 5.47
C LYS A 205 -0.61 9.43 4.32
N GLY A 206 -1.05 10.35 3.47
CA GLY A 206 -0.30 10.81 2.30
C GLY A 206 -1.20 11.12 1.10
N ALA A 207 -0.84 10.63 -0.08
CA ALA A 207 -1.56 10.93 -1.32
C ALA A 207 -2.09 9.65 -1.99
N ASN A 208 -3.35 9.67 -2.39
CA ASN A 208 -3.98 8.58 -3.12
C ASN A 208 -4.53 9.08 -4.46
N ILE A 209 -4.13 8.45 -5.56
CA ILE A 209 -4.44 8.87 -6.93
C ILE A 209 -4.98 7.68 -7.71
N GLY A 210 -6.17 7.80 -8.28
CA GLY A 210 -6.75 6.75 -9.11
C GLY A 210 -8.09 7.11 -9.71
N ILE A 211 -8.62 6.33 -10.65
CA ILE A 211 -9.98 6.59 -11.17
C ILE A 211 -11.01 6.35 -10.06
N ILE A 212 -10.87 5.24 -9.34
CA ILE A 212 -11.74 4.86 -8.21
C ILE A 212 -10.90 4.74 -6.95
N ASN A 213 -11.27 5.49 -5.91
CA ASN A 213 -10.66 5.37 -4.60
C ASN A 213 -11.72 4.92 -3.59
N LYS A 214 -11.48 3.77 -2.93
CA LYS A 214 -12.29 3.28 -1.81
C LYS A 214 -11.38 3.11 -0.59
N ILE A 215 -11.59 3.94 0.42
CA ILE A 215 -10.65 4.10 1.54
C ILE A 215 -11.46 4.13 2.85
N GLY A 216 -10.88 3.66 3.96
CA GLY A 216 -11.38 3.98 5.29
C GLY A 216 -11.16 5.48 5.58
N ASN A 217 -10.04 5.83 6.20
CA ASN A 217 -9.74 7.23 6.54
C ASN A 217 -8.57 7.80 5.74
N VAL A 218 -8.60 9.09 5.43
CA VAL A 218 -7.55 9.79 4.70
C VAL A 218 -7.02 10.97 5.53
N LYS A 219 -5.71 11.02 5.72
CA LYS A 219 -4.99 12.20 6.19
C LYS A 219 -4.02 12.65 5.10
N GLY A 220 -4.46 13.58 4.26
CA GLY A 220 -3.68 14.10 3.14
C GLY A 220 -4.53 14.40 1.90
N LEU A 221 -4.06 13.95 0.74
CA LEU A 221 -4.68 14.25 -0.56
C LEU A 221 -5.32 13.00 -1.17
N ASN A 222 -6.52 13.17 -1.68
CA ASN A 222 -7.21 12.16 -2.46
C ASN A 222 -7.63 12.77 -3.80
N LEU A 223 -7.15 12.20 -4.90
CA LEU A 223 -7.43 12.65 -6.26
C LEU A 223 -8.03 11.51 -7.07
N SER A 224 -9.28 11.65 -7.50
CA SER A 224 -9.92 10.61 -8.31
C SER A 224 -11.06 11.08 -9.20
N ALA A 225 -11.60 10.20 -10.04
CA ALA A 225 -12.90 10.45 -10.65
C ALA A 225 -14.02 10.15 -9.64
N LEU A 226 -13.96 8.98 -9.01
CA LEU A 226 -14.91 8.51 -8.01
C LEU A 226 -14.19 8.31 -6.68
N ASN A 227 -14.71 8.91 -5.62
CA ASN A 227 -14.20 8.72 -4.27
C ASN A 227 -15.27 8.22 -3.30
N TRP A 228 -14.89 7.20 -2.52
CA TRP A 228 -15.59 6.69 -1.35
C TRP A 228 -14.63 6.61 -0.17
N SER A 229 -14.82 7.49 0.82
CA SER A 229 -14.02 7.49 2.05
C SER A 229 -14.89 7.74 3.27
N GLU A 230 -14.48 7.29 4.45
CA GLU A 230 -15.16 7.60 5.71
C GLU A 230 -14.76 9.00 6.19
N ASP A 231 -13.58 9.14 6.81
CA ASP A 231 -13.09 10.42 7.33
C ASP A 231 -11.94 10.98 6.51
N VAL A 232 -11.97 12.26 6.16
CA VAL A 232 -10.87 12.93 5.46
C VAL A 232 -10.41 14.16 6.22
N THR A 233 -9.12 14.21 6.56
CA THR A 233 -8.41 15.41 7.02
C THR A 233 -7.42 15.83 5.94
N GLY A 234 -7.75 16.87 5.17
CA GLY A 234 -6.92 17.34 4.06
C GLY A 234 -7.75 17.77 2.86
N ALA A 235 -7.46 17.23 1.69
CA ALA A 235 -8.12 17.60 0.44
C ALA A 235 -8.64 16.38 -0.32
N ASN A 236 -9.94 16.39 -0.65
CA ASN A 236 -10.52 15.52 -1.66
C ASN A 236 -10.78 16.32 -2.92
N ILE A 237 -10.30 15.82 -4.06
CA ILE A 237 -10.54 16.39 -5.37
C ILE A 237 -11.06 15.28 -6.26
N SER A 238 -12.34 15.32 -6.65
CA SER A 238 -12.89 14.31 -7.54
C SER A 238 -13.99 14.78 -8.48
N ALA A 239 -14.52 13.91 -9.34
CA ALA A 239 -15.74 14.22 -10.10
C ALA A 239 -16.97 13.94 -9.22
N ILE A 240 -16.99 12.80 -8.54
CA ILE A 240 -17.99 12.42 -7.55
C ILE A 240 -17.27 12.09 -6.25
N ASN A 241 -17.68 12.73 -5.18
CA ASN A 241 -17.17 12.46 -3.84
C ASN A 241 -18.28 12.02 -2.89
N ARG A 242 -18.12 10.88 -2.24
CA ARG A 242 -18.94 10.46 -1.11
C ARG A 242 -18.07 10.20 0.11
N THR A 243 -18.29 11.02 1.13
CA THR A 243 -17.52 11.07 2.38
C THR A 243 -18.44 11.08 3.59
N HIS A 244 -18.03 10.49 4.72
CA HIS A 244 -18.74 10.70 5.97
C HIS A 244 -18.36 12.05 6.58
N ASN A 245 -17.10 12.22 6.98
CA ASN A 245 -16.60 13.48 7.54
C ASN A 245 -15.47 14.06 6.70
N VAL A 246 -15.43 15.38 6.55
CA VAL A 246 -14.30 16.10 5.94
C VAL A 246 -13.87 17.27 6.81
N THR A 247 -12.58 17.35 7.10
CA THR A 247 -11.92 18.53 7.67
C THR A 247 -10.89 19.05 6.66
N GLY A 248 -11.21 20.13 5.96
CA GLY A 248 -10.36 20.74 4.94
C GLY A 248 -11.10 21.08 3.65
N LEU A 249 -10.54 20.69 2.51
CA LEU A 249 -11.11 20.95 1.18
C LEU A 249 -11.85 19.73 0.66
N ASN A 250 -13.09 19.95 0.25
CA ASN A 250 -13.94 18.97 -0.43
C ASN A 250 -14.37 19.51 -1.78
N LEU A 251 -13.67 19.14 -2.86
CA LEU A 251 -13.90 19.67 -4.21
C LEU A 251 -14.36 18.54 -5.14
N ALA A 252 -15.59 18.62 -5.64
CA ALA A 252 -16.04 17.71 -6.69
C ALA A 252 -17.17 18.27 -7.54
N ALA A 253 -17.48 17.68 -8.69
CA ALA A 253 -18.71 18.07 -9.41
C ALA A 253 -19.96 17.72 -8.56
N VAL A 254 -19.93 16.57 -7.87
CA VAL A 254 -20.96 16.16 -6.92
C VAL A 254 -20.31 15.78 -5.59
N ASN A 255 -20.67 16.48 -4.52
CA ASN A 255 -20.29 16.13 -3.14
C ASN A 255 -21.48 15.56 -2.38
N VAL A 256 -21.30 14.38 -1.77
CA VAL A 256 -22.24 13.76 -0.83
C VAL A 256 -21.52 13.55 0.49
N GLY A 257 -21.81 14.38 1.48
CA GLY A 257 -21.13 14.43 2.78
C GLY A 257 -22.07 14.27 3.97
N TRP A 258 -21.55 13.86 5.13
CA TRP A 258 -22.28 14.02 6.39
C TRP A 258 -21.85 15.32 7.08
N ASN A 259 -20.65 15.36 7.67
CA ASN A 259 -20.13 16.55 8.35
C ASN A 259 -18.93 17.13 7.60
N ILE A 260 -19.00 18.38 7.22
CA ILE A 260 -17.91 19.06 6.50
C ILE A 260 -17.48 20.29 7.29
N THR A 261 -16.21 20.35 7.67
CA THR A 261 -15.56 21.51 8.30
C THR A 261 -14.50 22.04 7.35
N GLY A 262 -14.72 23.22 6.77
CA GLY A 262 -13.82 23.84 5.80
C GLY A 262 -14.54 24.31 4.54
N ALA A 263 -14.03 23.95 3.37
CA ALA A 263 -14.58 24.37 2.08
C ALA A 263 -15.19 23.18 1.34
N ASN A 264 -16.50 23.20 1.12
CA ASN A 264 -17.23 22.27 0.28
C ASN A 264 -17.59 22.95 -1.04
N ILE A 265 -17.05 22.46 -2.15
CA ILE A 265 -17.16 23.12 -3.46
C ILE A 265 -17.59 22.10 -4.50
N GLY A 266 -18.71 22.36 -5.17
CA GLY A 266 -19.16 21.51 -6.28
C GLY A 266 -20.33 22.03 -7.08
N ALA A 267 -20.68 21.38 -8.20
CA ALA A 267 -21.89 21.75 -8.92
C ALA A 267 -23.13 21.39 -8.10
N LEU A 268 -23.09 20.24 -7.44
CA LEU A 268 -24.10 19.79 -6.48
C LEU A 268 -23.41 19.43 -5.15
N ASN A 269 -23.86 20.05 -4.07
CA ASN A 269 -23.46 19.69 -2.71
C ASN A 269 -24.68 19.16 -1.96
N TYR A 270 -24.59 17.92 -1.49
CA TYR A 270 -25.57 17.30 -0.59
C TYR A 270 -24.85 16.97 0.71
N SER A 271 -25.21 17.63 1.82
CA SER A 271 -24.50 17.48 3.09
C SER A 271 -25.44 17.50 4.29
N TYR A 272 -25.05 16.91 5.41
CA TYR A 272 -25.83 17.04 6.64
C TYR A 272 -25.46 18.35 7.34
N ASP A 273 -24.24 18.44 7.86
CA ASP A 273 -23.71 19.64 8.50
C ASP A 273 -22.52 20.20 7.72
N VAL A 274 -22.51 21.51 7.50
CA VAL A 274 -21.36 22.24 6.96
C VAL A 274 -20.97 23.37 7.91
N THR A 275 -19.71 23.39 8.34
CA THR A 275 -19.10 24.49 9.10
C THR A 275 -18.00 25.12 8.24
N GLY A 276 -18.23 26.33 7.73
CA GLY A 276 -17.32 27.02 6.82
C GLY A 276 -18.01 27.50 5.54
N MET A 277 -17.43 27.19 4.38
CA MET A 277 -17.94 27.61 3.08
C MET A 277 -18.57 26.44 2.34
N ASN A 278 -19.82 26.59 1.91
CA ASN A 278 -20.52 25.66 1.04
C ASN A 278 -20.83 26.37 -0.29
N LEU A 279 -20.10 26.05 -1.36
CA LEU A 279 -20.19 26.71 -2.65
C LEU A 279 -20.65 25.73 -3.73
N GLY A 280 -21.76 26.00 -4.40
CA GLY A 280 -22.16 25.20 -5.54
C GLY A 280 -23.30 25.74 -6.38
N ALA A 281 -23.61 25.14 -7.52
CA ALA A 281 -24.78 25.56 -8.29
C ALA A 281 -26.06 25.23 -7.50
N ILE A 282 -26.09 24.05 -6.88
CA ILE A 282 -27.16 23.60 -5.98
C ILE A 282 -26.53 23.13 -4.67
N ASN A 283 -26.99 23.71 -3.56
CA ASN A 283 -26.61 23.30 -2.22
C ASN A 283 -27.84 22.78 -1.47
N ILE A 284 -27.76 21.54 -0.98
CA ILE A 284 -28.77 20.90 -0.13
C ILE A 284 -28.07 20.51 1.17
N ALA A 285 -28.45 21.14 2.27
CA ALA A 285 -27.85 20.91 3.58
C ALA A 285 -28.90 20.72 4.68
N HIS A 286 -28.55 20.09 5.80
CA HIS A 286 -29.36 20.20 7.02
C HIS A 286 -29.00 21.51 7.72
N ASN A 287 -27.75 21.66 8.16
CA ASN A 287 -27.27 22.89 8.79
C ASN A 287 -26.03 23.46 8.09
N VAL A 288 -25.98 24.78 7.91
CA VAL A 288 -24.79 25.50 7.43
C VAL A 288 -24.39 26.60 8.41
N LYS A 289 -23.26 26.40 9.10
CA LYS A 289 -22.61 27.40 9.96
C LYS A 289 -21.51 28.09 9.17
N GLY A 290 -21.86 29.20 8.53
CA GLY A 290 -20.95 29.98 7.69
C GLY A 290 -21.62 30.51 6.44
N ALA A 291 -20.96 30.40 5.29
CA ALA A 291 -21.44 30.93 4.02
C ALA A 291 -21.95 29.82 3.11
N ASN A 292 -23.24 29.87 2.76
CA ASN A 292 -23.88 29.00 1.79
C ASN A 292 -24.11 29.77 0.49
N ILE A 293 -23.39 29.43 -0.57
CA ILE A 293 -23.31 30.22 -1.80
C ILE A 293 -23.70 29.35 -2.98
N GLY A 294 -24.76 29.72 -3.71
CA GLY A 294 -25.16 28.96 -4.88
C GLY A 294 -26.31 29.54 -5.68
N ALA A 295 -26.60 28.99 -6.86
CA ALA A 295 -27.78 29.44 -7.59
C ALA A 295 -29.06 29.07 -6.82
N ILE A 296 -29.07 27.87 -6.23
CA ILE A 296 -30.14 27.36 -5.37
C ILE A 296 -29.54 26.87 -4.06
N ASN A 297 -30.00 27.43 -2.95
CA ASN A 297 -29.65 27.01 -1.60
C ASN A 297 -30.88 26.50 -0.87
N VAL A 298 -30.82 25.26 -0.36
CA VAL A 298 -31.88 24.63 0.45
C VAL A 298 -31.28 24.11 1.75
N SER A 299 -31.75 24.61 2.88
CA SER A 299 -31.29 24.17 4.20
C SER A 299 -32.40 24.12 5.26
N VAL A 300 -32.17 23.43 6.37
CA VAL A 300 -33.02 23.58 7.56
C VAL A 300 -32.54 24.79 8.36
N SER A 301 -31.24 24.89 8.65
CA SER A 301 -30.65 26.06 9.30
C SER A 301 -29.46 26.58 8.51
N SER A 302 -29.34 27.91 8.35
CA SER A 302 -28.17 28.52 7.71
C SER A 302 -27.80 29.85 8.36
N SER A 303 -26.52 30.11 8.56
CA SER A 303 -26.07 31.43 9.05
C SER A 303 -26.18 32.52 7.98
N SER A 304 -25.83 32.21 6.74
CA SER A 304 -25.84 33.17 5.64
C SER A 304 -25.99 32.48 4.29
N ASP A 305 -27.07 32.79 3.57
CA ASP A 305 -27.31 32.27 2.22
C ASP A 305 -27.14 33.37 1.16
N PHE A 306 -26.43 33.04 0.08
CA PHE A 306 -26.23 33.91 -1.08
C PHE A 306 -26.60 33.15 -2.35
N GLY A 307 -27.58 33.65 -3.11
CA GLY A 307 -28.02 32.92 -4.28
C GLY A 307 -29.14 33.53 -5.09
N VAL A 308 -29.56 32.86 -6.16
CA VAL A 308 -30.76 33.29 -6.90
C VAL A 308 -32.01 32.93 -6.10
N ILE A 309 -32.03 31.71 -5.56
CA ILE A 309 -33.09 31.17 -4.70
C ILE A 309 -32.47 30.68 -3.40
N ASN A 310 -32.94 31.20 -2.27
CA ASN A 310 -32.56 30.76 -0.95
C ASN A 310 -33.79 30.29 -0.17
N TYR A 311 -33.79 29.03 0.26
CA TYR A 311 -34.81 28.45 1.15
C TYR A 311 -34.13 27.90 2.40
N ALA A 312 -34.53 28.41 3.57
CA ALA A 312 -34.07 27.90 4.86
C ALA A 312 -35.21 27.87 5.87
N ASP A 313 -35.37 26.82 6.68
CA ASP A 313 -36.37 26.87 7.76
C ASP A 313 -36.02 27.98 8.78
N SER A 314 -34.74 28.12 9.14
CA SER A 314 -34.23 29.21 9.99
C SER A 314 -32.95 29.83 9.41
N THR A 315 -32.84 31.16 9.45
CA THR A 315 -31.65 31.88 8.93
C THR A 315 -31.41 33.24 9.59
N SER A 316 -30.15 33.64 9.67
CA SER A 316 -29.76 34.99 10.14
C SER A 316 -29.63 36.00 8.99
N PHE A 317 -29.18 35.57 7.81
CA PHE A 317 -28.99 36.47 6.66
C PHE A 317 -29.25 35.76 5.33
N GLN A 318 -29.97 36.43 4.42
CA GLN A 318 -30.10 35.95 3.04
C GLN A 318 -29.97 37.10 2.03
N PHE A 319 -29.25 36.84 0.94
CA PHE A 319 -29.16 37.72 -0.21
C PHE A 319 -29.50 36.96 -1.49
N GLY A 320 -30.51 37.41 -2.23
CA GLY A 320 -30.90 36.74 -3.47
C GLY A 320 -32.09 37.34 -4.20
N LEU A 321 -32.48 36.77 -5.34
CA LEU A 321 -33.69 37.24 -6.03
C LEU A 321 -34.94 36.80 -5.27
N PHE A 322 -34.95 35.56 -4.78
CA PHE A 322 -36.02 34.98 -3.99
C PHE A 322 -35.45 34.40 -2.69
N ASN A 323 -35.89 34.95 -1.57
CA ASN A 323 -35.54 34.48 -0.23
C ASN A 323 -36.80 33.98 0.47
N ALA A 324 -36.76 32.78 1.06
CA ALA A 324 -37.86 32.20 1.79
C ALA A 324 -37.37 31.54 3.10
N THR A 325 -37.99 31.93 4.21
CA THR A 325 -37.73 31.31 5.51
C THR A 325 -38.95 31.23 6.42
N LYS A 326 -38.96 30.28 7.36
CA LYS A 326 -39.97 30.24 8.41
C LYS A 326 -39.58 31.18 9.55
N ASP A 327 -38.32 31.09 9.97
CA ASP A 327 -37.75 31.81 11.11
C ASP A 327 -36.54 32.67 10.71
N LEU A 328 -36.77 33.96 10.45
CA LEU A 328 -35.74 34.97 10.24
C LEU A 328 -35.28 35.55 11.59
N GLU A 329 -33.98 35.54 11.87
CA GLU A 329 -33.39 36.20 13.05
C GLU A 329 -32.73 37.55 12.73
N GLY A 330 -32.41 37.79 11.46
CA GLY A 330 -31.70 38.99 11.02
C GLY A 330 -32.33 39.65 9.79
N LEU A 331 -31.63 39.60 8.66
CA LEU A 331 -31.92 40.45 7.49
C LEU A 331 -32.00 39.63 6.19
N GLN A 332 -33.02 39.87 5.39
CA GLN A 332 -33.11 39.41 4.01
C GLN A 332 -33.04 40.61 3.06
N ILE A 333 -32.30 40.44 1.96
CA ILE A 333 -32.24 41.39 0.85
C ILE A 333 -32.52 40.65 -0.45
N GLY A 334 -33.57 41.06 -1.15
CA GLY A 334 -33.96 40.42 -2.39
C GLY A 334 -35.19 40.98 -3.06
N LEU A 335 -35.44 40.61 -4.32
CA LEU A 335 -36.62 41.10 -5.04
C LEU A 335 -37.91 40.64 -4.34
N ILE A 336 -37.94 39.39 -3.89
CA ILE A 336 -39.03 38.81 -3.11
C ILE A 336 -38.45 38.17 -1.85
N ASN A 337 -38.91 38.61 -0.69
CA ASN A 337 -38.50 38.08 0.60
C ASN A 337 -39.73 37.58 1.35
N VAL A 338 -39.76 36.28 1.67
CA VAL A 338 -40.82 35.62 2.42
C VAL A 338 -40.26 35.19 3.78
N ALA A 339 -40.88 35.66 4.86
CA ALA A 339 -40.53 35.27 6.23
C ALA A 339 -41.81 35.13 7.07
N THR A 340 -42.17 33.89 7.45
CA THR A 340 -43.45 33.63 8.15
C THR A 340 -43.51 34.26 9.53
N ASN A 341 -42.36 34.40 10.21
CA ASN A 341 -42.23 35.04 11.52
C ASN A 341 -41.96 36.55 11.47
N ALA A 342 -41.96 37.18 10.29
CA ALA A 342 -41.74 38.63 10.15
C ALA A 342 -43.02 39.44 10.35
N THR A 343 -42.88 40.72 10.69
CA THR A 343 -44.02 41.65 10.88
C THR A 343 -44.91 41.76 9.63
N VAL A 344 -44.30 41.63 8.45
CA VAL A 344 -45.01 41.50 7.17
C VAL A 344 -44.46 40.26 6.44
N PRO A 345 -45.28 39.23 6.18
CA PRO A 345 -44.78 37.94 5.68
C PRO A 345 -44.10 37.98 4.32
N VAL A 346 -44.42 38.98 3.47
CA VAL A 346 -43.81 39.17 2.15
C VAL A 346 -43.44 40.64 1.97
N LEU A 347 -42.15 40.92 1.76
CA LEU A 347 -41.66 42.29 1.51
C LEU A 347 -40.76 42.35 0.27
N PRO A 348 -40.92 43.37 -0.60
CA PRO A 348 -39.97 43.63 -1.67
C PRO A 348 -38.70 44.26 -1.11
N LEU A 349 -37.56 43.99 -1.76
CA LEU A 349 -36.23 44.54 -1.50
C LEU A 349 -35.59 44.14 -0.15
N VAL A 350 -36.27 44.37 0.98
CA VAL A 350 -35.72 44.14 2.33
C VAL A 350 -36.77 43.56 3.28
N ASN A 351 -36.40 42.54 4.07
CA ASN A 351 -37.20 42.02 5.18
C ASN A 351 -36.34 41.79 6.43
N PHE A 352 -36.88 41.99 7.63
CA PHE A 352 -36.13 41.88 8.88
C PHE A 352 -37.04 41.45 10.04
N HIS A 353 -36.46 40.75 11.02
CA HIS A 353 -37.14 40.44 12.28
C HIS A 353 -36.86 41.52 13.34
N ARG A 354 -37.90 41.95 14.07
CA ARG A 354 -37.80 42.88 15.21
C ARG A 354 -38.07 42.10 16.50
N SER A 355 -37.04 41.87 17.30
CA SER A 355 -37.23 41.48 18.71
C SER A 355 -37.59 42.74 19.50
N PHE A 356 -38.83 42.84 19.99
CA PHE A 356 -39.21 43.79 21.03
C PHE A 356 -38.98 43.19 22.41
#